data_AF-A0A4R2NGP9-F1
#
_entry.id   AF-A0A4R2NGP9-F1
#
_cell.length_a   1.000
_cell.length_b   1.000
_cell.length_c   1.000
_cell.angle_alpha   90.00
_cell.angle_beta   90.00
_cell.angle_gamma   90.00
#
_symmetry.space_group_name_H-M   'P 1'
#
loop_
_entity.id
_entity.type
_entity.pdbx_description
1 polymer ?
#
loop_
_entity_poly.entity_id
_entity_poly.type
_entity_poly.pdbx_seq_one_letter_code
_entity_poly.pdbx_strand_id
1 'polypeptide(L)' 'MLQTYEAVLQPNGKLLFFDLPGNVVNMPRRVLVTFTDEAPLGETALCGASLSERALAQDWLCEEEEAAWAHLQPGK' A
#
# COMPACT_ATOMS: atom_id res chain seq x y z
N MET A 1 -11.24 15.09 -13.75
CA MET A 1 -10.67 14.18 -12.73
C MET A 1 -10.71 12.76 -13.26
N LEU A 2 -9.73 11.93 -12.88
CA LEU A 2 -9.83 10.47 -13.07
C LEU A 2 -10.90 9.93 -12.11
N GLN A 3 -11.76 9.05 -12.63
CA GLN A 3 -12.75 8.36 -11.82
C GLN A 3 -12.27 6.92 -11.60
N THR A 4 -12.25 6.50 -10.34
CA THR A 4 -11.89 5.15 -9.95
C THR A 4 -13.17 4.40 -9.61
N TYR A 5 -13.29 3.17 -10.11
CA TYR A 5 -14.42 2.29 -9.85
C TYR A 5 -13.90 1.02 -9.20
N GLU A 6 -14.60 0.55 -8.18
CA GLU A 6 -14.27 -0.72 -7.55
C GLU A 6 -14.79 -1.87 -8.41
N ALA A 7 -13.94 -2.88 -8.59
CA ALA A 7 -14.26 -4.05 -9.38
C ALA A 7 -13.48 -5.27 -8.91
N VAL A 8 -14.06 -6.45 -9.14
CA VAL A 8 -13.38 -7.74 -8.96
C VAL A 8 -12.88 -8.24 -10.31
N LEU A 9 -11.58 -8.51 -10.41
CA LEU A 9 -11.01 -9.20 -11.56
C LEU A 9 -11.26 -10.71 -11.44
N GLN A 10 -11.96 -11.28 -12.41
CA GLN A 10 -12.20 -12.72 -12.51
C GLN A 10 -11.01 -13.44 -13.17
N PRO A 11 -10.79 -14.74 -12.91
CA PRO A 11 -9.70 -15.51 -13.54
C PRO A 11 -9.72 -15.54 -15.08
N ASN A 12 -10.89 -15.31 -15.68
CA ASN A 12 -11.05 -15.20 -17.14
C ASN A 12 -10.71 -13.80 -17.71
N GLY A 13 -10.18 -12.89 -16.88
CA GLY A 13 -9.82 -11.53 -17.27
C GLY A 13 -10.98 -10.54 -17.33
N LYS A 14 -12.20 -10.93 -16.91
CA LYS A 14 -13.34 -10.01 -16.86
C LYS A 14 -13.33 -9.20 -15.56
N LEU A 15 -13.54 -7.89 -15.68
CA LEU A 15 -13.77 -7.00 -14.54
C LEU A 15 -15.27 -6.93 -14.23
N LEU A 16 -15.64 -7.26 -13.00
CA LEU A 16 -17.01 -7.12 -12.48
C LEU A 16 -17.05 -5.91 -11.56
N PHE A 17 -17.64 -4.82 -12.02
CA PHE A 17 -17.75 -3.57 -11.27
C PHE A 17 -18.91 -3.62 -10.28
N PHE A 18 -18.72 -3.04 -9.10
CA PHE A 18 -19.77 -2.94 -8.08
C PHE A 18 -20.79 -1.84 -8.41
N ASP A 19 -20.31 -0.64 -8.75
CA ASP A 19 -21.14 0.51 -9.13
C ASP A 19 -20.65 1.12 -10.44
N LEU A 20 -21.06 0.50 -11.56
CA LEU A 20 -20.67 0.97 -12.89
C LEU A 20 -21.70 1.97 -13.43
N PRO A 21 -21.27 3.13 -13.95
CA PRO A 21 -22.19 4.03 -14.62
C PRO A 21 -22.63 3.38 -15.93
N GLY A 22 -23.93 3.27 -16.14
CA GLY A 22 -24.50 2.58 -17.32
C GLY A 22 -24.04 3.12 -18.68
N ASN A 23 -23.44 4.31 -18.72
CA ASN A 23 -22.93 4.93 -19.95
C ASN A 23 -21.46 4.59 -20.28
N VAL A 24 -20.73 3.92 -19.38
CA VAL A 24 -19.29 3.65 -19.55
C VAL A 24 -19.02 2.38 -20.39
N VAL A 25 -19.99 1.46 -20.46
CA VAL A 25 -19.81 0.11 -21.05
C VAL A 25 -20.13 0.04 -22.54
N ASN A 26 -20.68 1.10 -23.14
CA ASN A 26 -21.16 1.06 -24.52
C ASN A 26 -20.03 0.94 -25.57
N MET A 27 -18.77 1.11 -25.17
CA MET A 27 -17.60 0.98 -26.05
C MET A 27 -16.38 0.43 -25.27
N PRO A 28 -15.44 -0.26 -25.95
CA PRO A 28 -14.16 -0.63 -25.34
C PRO A 28 -13.41 0.61 -24.84
N ARG A 29 -12.85 0.53 -23.62
CA ARG A 29 -12.09 1.62 -22.99
C ARG A 29 -10.83 1.10 -22.34
N ARG A 30 -9.78 1.93 -22.33
CA ARG A 30 -8.56 1.67 -21.57
C ARG A 30 -8.84 1.95 -20.09
N VAL A 31 -8.36 1.07 -19.22
CA VAL A 31 -8.49 1.19 -17.77
C VAL A 31 -7.13 1.02 -17.11
N LEU A 32 -6.95 1.62 -15.94
CA LEU A 32 -5.85 1.34 -15.03
C LEU A 32 -6.37 0.38 -13.96
N VAL A 33 -5.62 -0.68 -13.69
CA VAL A 33 -6.00 -1.70 -12.70
C VAL A 33 -5.02 -1.62 -11.54
N THR A 34 -5.56 -1.44 -10.34
CA THR A 34 -4.82 -1.51 -9.09
C THR A 34 -5.43 -2.64 -8.27
N PHE A 35 -4.62 -3.63 -7.90
CA PHE A 35 -5.06 -4.70 -7.00
C PHE A 35 -5.02 -4.17 -5.58
N THR A 36 -6.18 -4.17 -4.92
CA THR A 36 -6.34 -3.70 -3.54
C THR A 36 -5.99 -4.75 -2.52
N ASP A 37 -6.07 -6.02 -2.91
CA ASP A 37 -5.61 -7.13 -2.09
C ASP A 37 -4.09 -7.26 -2.23
N GLU A 38 -3.44 -7.39 -1.08
CA GLU A 38 -2.06 -7.85 -1.03
C GLU A 38 -2.08 -9.32 -1.44
N ALA A 39 -1.75 -9.60 -2.70
CA ALA A 39 -1.40 -10.96 -3.08
C ALA A 39 -0.31 -11.40 -2.09
N PRO A 40 -0.31 -12.66 -1.60
CA PRO A 40 0.85 -13.19 -0.93
C PRO A 40 1.96 -13.17 -1.98
N LEU A 41 2.73 -12.09 -1.99
CA LEU A 41 3.93 -11.89 -2.78
C LEU A 41 4.89 -12.94 -2.25
N GLY A 42 4.77 -14.16 -2.79
CA GLY A 42 5.38 -15.35 -2.21
C GLY A 42 6.86 -15.09 -1.95
N GLU A 43 7.21 -14.94 -0.66
CA GLU A 43 8.55 -14.77 -0.06
C GLU A 43 9.54 -13.77 -0.71
N THR A 44 9.18 -13.16 -1.85
CA THR A 44 10.08 -12.39 -2.72
C THR A 44 9.95 -10.89 -2.45
N ALA A 45 8.87 -10.48 -1.79
CA ALA A 45 8.87 -9.24 -1.02
C ALA A 45 9.40 -9.56 0.38
N LEU A 46 10.73 -9.75 0.49
CA LEU A 46 11.42 -9.50 1.75
C LEU A 46 11.11 -8.04 2.11
N CYS A 47 10.02 -7.86 2.86
CA CYS A 47 9.47 -6.57 3.22
C CYS A 47 10.59 -5.77 3.87
N GLY A 48 10.91 -4.60 3.32
CA GLY A 48 11.95 -3.74 3.88
C GLY A 48 11.74 -3.50 5.38
N ALA A 49 10.48 -3.43 5.83
CA ALA A 49 10.15 -3.38 7.25
C ALA A 49 10.66 -4.60 8.03
N SER A 50 10.41 -5.83 7.55
CA SER A 50 10.86 -7.07 8.22
C SER A 50 12.39 -7.23 8.21
N LEU A 51 13.07 -6.78 7.16
CA LEU A 51 14.52 -6.81 7.09
C LEU A 51 15.18 -5.72 7.96
N SER A 52 14.56 -4.53 8.03
CA SER A 52 15.07 -3.39 8.78
C SER A 52 14.73 -3.44 10.27
N GLU A 53 13.71 -4.19 10.68
CA GLU A 53 13.24 -4.28 12.08
C GLU A 53 14.39 -4.56 13.05
N ARG A 54 15.22 -5.57 12.75
CA ARG A 54 16.30 -5.99 13.67
C ARG A 54 17.45 -4.99 13.77
N ALA A 55 17.72 -4.27 12.67
CA ALA A 55 18.77 -3.24 12.63
C ALA A 55 18.29 -1.96 13.31
N LEU A 56 17.06 -1.52 13.04
CA LEU A 56 16.44 -0.36 13.68
C LEU A 56 16.26 -0.58 15.19
N ALA A 57 15.86 -1.77 15.62
CA ALA A 57 15.70 -2.07 17.05
C ALA A 57 17.01 -1.95 17.85
N GLN A 58 18.17 -2.18 17.22
CA GLN A 58 19.47 -2.02 17.87
C GLN A 58 19.92 -0.57 17.94
N ASP A 59 19.66 0.20 16.88
CA ASP A 59 20.09 1.60 16.77
C ASP A 59 19.20 2.55 17.60
N TRP A 60 17.91 2.25 17.68
CA TRP A 60 16.91 3.11 18.33
C TRP A 60 16.96 3.12 19.86
N LEU A 61 17.52 2.09 20.48
CA LEU A 61 17.57 1.95 21.95
C LEU A 61 18.87 2.48 22.57
N CYS A 62 19.66 3.25 21.83
CA CYS A 62 20.88 3.84 22.36
C CYS A 62 20.61 5.11 23.17
N GLU A 63 21.44 5.37 24.19
CA GLU A 63 21.32 6.55 25.07
C GLU A 63 21.45 7.87 24.30
N GLU A 64 22.15 7.84 23.17
CA GLU A 64 22.39 8.99 22.29
C GLU A 64 21.12 9.40 21.54
N GLU A 65 20.35 8.43 21.05
CA GLU A 65 18.99 8.65 20.53
C GLU A 65 18.08 9.19 21.65
N GLU A 66 17.99 8.54 22.81
CA GLU A 66 17.12 9.01 23.90
C GLU A 66 17.38 10.49 24.28
N ALA A 67 18.65 10.91 24.31
CA ALA A 67 19.04 12.30 24.51
C ALA A 67 18.56 13.22 23.37
N ALA A 68 18.72 12.80 22.11
CA ALA A 68 18.24 13.55 20.95
C ALA A 68 16.71 13.73 20.96
N TRP A 69 15.96 12.69 21.35
CA TRP A 69 14.50 12.73 21.44
C TRP A 69 14.01 13.66 22.56
N ALA A 70 14.74 13.74 23.68
CA ALA A 70 14.43 14.68 24.77
C ALA A 70 14.51 16.16 24.33
N HIS A 71 15.28 16.48 23.30
CA HIS A 71 15.36 17.83 22.73
C HIS A 71 14.17 18.21 21.85
N LEU A 72 13.41 17.24 21.35
CA LEU A 72 12.28 17.44 20.43
C LEU A 72 10.93 17.54 21.16
N GLN A 73 10.88 17.26 22.47
CA GLN A 73 9.64 17.41 23.24
C GLN A 73 9.29 18.90 23.42
N PRO A 74 8.08 19.33 23.03
CA PRO A 74 7.65 20.70 23.23
C PRO A 74 7.39 20.95 24.72
N GLY A 75 8.14 21.89 25.31
CA GLY A 75 7.89 22.38 26.67
C GLY A 75 9.04 22.22 27.66
N LYS A 76 10.27 22.55 27.26
CA LYS A 76 11.32 22.89 28.21
C LYS A 76 11.20 24.36 28.63
#